data_AF-A0A8T6UD51-F1
#
_entry.id   AF-A0A8T6UD51-F1
#
_cell.length_a   1.000
_cell.length_b   1.000
_cell.length_c   1.000
_cell.angle_alpha   90.00
_cell.angle_beta   90.00
_cell.angle_gamma   90.00
#
_symmetry.space_group_name_H-M   'P 1'
#
loop_
_entity.id
_entity.type
_entity.pdbx_description
1 polymer ?
#
loop_
_entity_poly.entity_id
_entity_poly.type
_entity_poly.pdbx_seq_one_letter_code
_entity_poly.pdbx_strand_id
1 'polypeptide(L)' 'RQRVYKLEDERHNVTDRRKALEKAFEWGDRIPIGIFYQEKRPTYRDNLPQIKDDPLTKLTTEDIDIIPLLRRMK' A
#
# COMPACT_ATOMS: atom_id res chain seq x y z
N ARG A 1 -4.91 25.31 18.08
CA ARG A 1 -5.35 23.97 18.54
C ARG A 1 -6.89 23.77 18.51
N GLN A 2 -7.69 24.82 18.29
CA GLN A 2 -9.17 24.74 18.35
C GLN A 2 -9.87 24.12 17.13
N ARG A 3 -9.19 24.00 15.98
CA ARG A 3 -9.80 23.52 14.72
C ARG A 3 -9.64 22.02 14.49
N VAL A 4 -8.78 21.35 15.24
CA VAL A 4 -8.42 19.95 14.98
C VAL A 4 -9.30 19.02 15.82
N TYR A 5 -9.85 17.98 15.20
CA TYR A 5 -10.59 16.95 15.89
C TYR A 5 -10.22 15.55 15.38
N LYS A 6 -10.40 14.55 16.24
CA LYS A 6 -10.06 13.15 15.97
C LYS A 6 -11.25 12.43 15.35
N LEU A 7 -11.03 11.74 14.24
CA LEU A 7 -12.06 10.91 13.60
C LEU A 7 -12.50 9.73 14.48
N GLU A 8 -11.62 9.28 15.36
CA GLU A 8 -11.83 8.20 16.33
C GLU A 8 -12.92 8.56 17.35
N ASP A 9 -12.93 9.83 17.78
CA ASP A 9 -13.91 10.36 18.74
C ASP A 9 -15.31 10.42 18.09
N GLU A 10 -15.40 10.56 16.76
CA GLU A 10 -16.65 10.51 15.97
C GLU A 10 -17.04 9.09 15.54
N ARG A 11 -16.32 8.04 15.98
CA ARG A 11 -16.53 6.64 15.56
C ARG A 11 -16.52 6.48 14.03
N HIS A 12 -15.62 7.19 13.35
CA HIS A 12 -15.46 7.11 11.91
C HIS A 12 -15.18 5.67 11.45
N ASN A 13 -15.91 5.22 10.42
CA ASN A 13 -15.68 3.89 9.85
C ASN A 13 -14.54 3.93 8.83
N VAL A 14 -13.38 3.42 9.23
CA VAL A 14 -12.17 3.40 8.40
C VAL A 14 -12.25 2.47 7.18
N THR A 15 -13.27 1.62 7.08
CA THR A 15 -13.45 0.73 5.90
C THR A 15 -14.34 1.35 4.81
N ASP A 16 -15.00 2.48 5.07
CA ASP A 16 -15.83 3.19 4.10
C ASP A 16 -14.99 4.23 3.32
N ARG A 17 -14.57 3.84 2.11
CA ARG A 17 -13.72 4.68 1.25
C ARG A 17 -14.39 6.00 0.86
N ARG A 18 -15.72 6.04 0.70
CA ARG A 18 -16.43 7.26 0.31
C ARG A 18 -16.43 8.26 1.47
N LYS A 19 -16.75 7.79 2.69
CA LYS A 19 -16.71 8.65 3.89
C LYS A 19 -15.30 9.15 4.20
N ALA A 20 -14.29 8.30 4.00
CA ALA A 20 -12.90 8.71 4.14
C ALA A 20 -12.56 9.89 3.22
N LEU A 21 -12.98 9.81 1.95
CA LEU A 21 -12.74 10.87 0.98
C LEU A 21 -13.53 12.15 1.31
N GLU A 22 -14.78 12.03 1.76
CA GLU A 22 -15.60 13.16 2.23
C GLU A 22 -14.90 13.91 3.37
N LYS A 23 -14.41 13.18 4.38
CA LYS A 23 -13.66 13.78 5.49
C LYS A 23 -12.33 14.38 5.03
N ALA A 24 -11.65 13.78 4.06
CA ALA A 24 -10.36 14.29 3.55
C ALA A 24 -10.49 15.66 2.86
N PHE A 25 -11.69 15.99 2.36
CA PHE A 25 -11.99 17.31 1.79
C PHE A 25 -12.45 18.34 2.83
N GLU A 26 -12.61 17.96 4.10
CA GLU A 26 -12.96 18.89 5.17
C GLU A 26 -11.78 19.82 5.49
N TRP A 27 -11.96 21.12 5.27
CA TRP A 27 -10.97 22.15 5.55
C TRP A 27 -11.65 23.45 5.99
N GLY A 28 -10.91 24.30 6.71
CA GLY A 28 -11.48 25.49 7.33
C GLY A 28 -11.74 25.25 8.82
N ASP A 29 -12.94 25.55 9.31
CA ASP A 29 -13.23 25.64 10.73
C ASP A 29 -12.94 24.36 11.53
N ARG A 30 -13.03 23.21 10.87
CA ARG A 30 -12.69 21.90 11.43
C ARG A 30 -11.73 21.15 10.51
N ILE A 31 -10.75 20.51 11.12
CA ILE A 31 -9.68 19.78 10.45
C ILE A 31 -9.63 18.38 11.07
N PRO A 32 -10.11 17.35 10.35
CA PRO A 32 -10.03 15.98 10.82
C PRO A 32 -8.58 15.50 10.85
N ILE A 33 -8.22 14.78 11.90
CA ILE A 33 -6.98 14.01 12.01
C ILE A 33 -7.31 12.57 12.42
N GLY A 34 -6.34 11.67 12.20
CA GLY A 34 -6.50 10.27 12.53
C GLY A 34 -6.51 9.36 11.32
N ILE A 35 -7.11 8.17 11.47
CA ILE A 35 -7.21 7.20 10.37
C ILE A 35 -8.47 7.52 9.55
N PHE A 36 -8.28 7.97 8.31
CA PHE A 36 -9.38 8.21 7.37
C PHE A 36 -9.83 6.90 6.73
N TYR A 37 -8.88 6.07 6.29
CA TYR A 37 -9.16 4.84 5.57
C TYR A 37 -8.12 3.78 5.90
N GLN A 38 -8.57 2.54 6.07
CA GLN A 38 -7.71 1.38 6.26
C GLN A 38 -8.37 0.14 5.64
N GLU A 39 -7.62 -0.54 4.78
CA GLU A 39 -8.02 -1.80 4.17
C GLU A 39 -6.80 -2.72 4.05
N LYS A 40 -7.02 -4.03 4.17
CA LYS A 40 -6.00 -5.03 3.85
C LYS A 40 -6.16 -5.45 2.39
N ARG A 41 -5.16 -5.19 1.57
CA ARG A 41 -5.09 -5.59 0.16
C ARG A 41 -3.72 -6.17 -0.16
N PRO A 42 -3.60 -6.99 -1.23
CA PRO A 42 -2.29 -7.38 -1.72
C PRO A 42 -1.42 -6.15 -1.98
N THR A 43 -0.22 -6.18 -1.43
CA THR A 43 0.86 -5.24 -1.74
C THR A 43 1.38 -5.50 -3.16
N TYR A 44 2.19 -4.59 -3.69
CA TYR A 44 2.87 -4.83 -4.96
C TYR A 44 3.72 -6.10 -4.92
N ARG A 45 4.42 -6.37 -3.80
CA ARG A 45 5.28 -7.53 -3.61
C ARG A 45 4.50 -8.85 -3.61
N ASP A 46 3.28 -8.86 -3.09
CA ASP A 46 2.44 -10.07 -3.07
C ASP A 46 2.14 -10.59 -4.49
N ASN A 47 2.25 -9.74 -5.50
CA ASN A 47 2.07 -10.10 -6.91
C ASN A 47 3.37 -10.51 -7.62
N LEU A 48 4.51 -10.58 -6.91
CA LEU A 48 5.82 -10.90 -7.48
C LEU A 48 6.33 -12.25 -6.94
N PRO A 49 5.90 -13.38 -7.51
CA PRO A 49 6.27 -14.71 -7.01
C PRO A 49 7.79 -14.96 -7.02
N GLN A 50 8.53 -14.34 -7.94
CA GLN A 50 9.98 -14.49 -8.07
C GLN A 50 10.79 -13.92 -6.90
N ILE A 51 10.17 -13.07 -6.07
CA ILE A 51 10.78 -12.48 -4.87
C ILE A 51 9.89 -12.72 -3.64
N LYS A 52 9.10 -13.81 -3.65
CA LYS A 52 8.21 -14.14 -2.54
C LYS A 52 8.98 -14.35 -1.24
N ASP A 53 10.05 -15.15 -1.31
CA ASP A 53 10.80 -15.60 -0.14
C ASP A 53 11.86 -14.58 0.30
N ASP A 54 12.61 -14.01 -0.65
CA ASP A 54 13.67 -13.04 -0.37
C ASP A 54 13.57 -11.75 -1.22
N PRO A 55 14.03 -10.60 -0.71
CA PRO A 55 14.17 -9.39 -1.53
C PRO A 55 15.15 -9.59 -2.68
N LEU A 56 14.93 -8.88 -3.78
CA LEU A 56 15.80 -8.93 -4.97
C LEU A 56 17.27 -8.69 -4.63
N THR A 57 17.57 -7.84 -3.65
CA THR A 57 18.94 -7.52 -3.21
C THR A 57 19.69 -8.69 -2.57
N LYS A 58 19.00 -9.78 -2.22
CA LYS A 58 19.61 -10.99 -1.65
C LYS A 58 19.70 -12.14 -2.65
N LEU A 59 19.10 -12.01 -3.83
CA LEU A 59 19.20 -13.03 -4.86
C LEU A 59 20.60 -12.96 -5.48
N THR A 60 21.26 -14.12 -5.60
CA THR A 60 22.54 -14.23 -6.31
C THR A 60 22.34 -13.93 -7.79
N THR A 61 23.28 -13.16 -8.34
CA THR A 61 23.30 -12.82 -9.77
C THR A 61 24.38 -13.59 -10.52
N GLU A 62 25.17 -14.36 -9.80
CA GLU A 62 26.29 -15.14 -10.29
C GLU A 62 25.79 -16.52 -10.77
N ASP A 63 26.51 -17.09 -11.74
CA ASP A 63 26.30 -18.48 -12.21
C ASP A 63 24.89 -18.81 -12.70
N ILE A 64 24.14 -17.81 -13.17
CA ILE A 64 22.81 -18.00 -13.76
C ILE A 64 22.95 -18.59 -15.19
N ASP A 65 22.56 -19.85 -15.38
CA ASP A 65 22.53 -20.47 -16.70
C ASP A 65 21.33 -19.99 -17.54
N ILE A 66 21.61 -19.07 -18.47
CA ILE A 66 20.63 -18.56 -19.43
C ILE A 66 20.68 -19.26 -20.80
N ILE A 67 21.62 -20.20 -21.03
CA ILE A 67 21.81 -20.86 -22.33
C ILE A 67 20.52 -21.57 -22.80
N PRO A 68 19.75 -22.28 -21.93
CA PRO A 68 18.51 -22.91 -22.34
C PRO A 68 17.47 -21.91 -22.87
N LEU A 69 17.43 -20.69 -22.31
CA LEU A 69 16.51 -19.64 -22.76
C LEU A 69 16.92 -19.10 -24.13
N LEU A 70 18.21 -18.80 -24.32
CA LEU A 70 18.75 -18.29 -25.59
C LEU A 70 18.51 -19.25 -26.76
N ARG A 71 18.60 -20.57 -26.52
CA ARG A 71 18.32 -21.59 -27.52
C ARG A 71 16.85 -21.61 -27.97
N ARG A 72 15.92 -21.26 -27.09
CA ARG A 72 14.47 -21.21 -27.40
C ARG A 72 14.05 -19.97 -28.18
N MET A 73 14.91 -18.95 -28.24
CA MET A 73 14.65 -17.70 -28.93
C MET A 73 15.17 -17.68 -30.38
N LYS A 74 15.91 -18.72 -30.79
CA LYS A 74 16.28 -18.98 -32.18
C LYS A 74 15.24 -19.87 -32.83
#